data_AF-A0A2Z7CSY0-F1
#
_entry.id   AF-A0A2Z7CSY0-F1
#
_cell.length_a   1.000
_cell.length_b   1.000
_cell.length_c   1.000
_cell.angle_alpha   90.00
_cell.angle_beta   90.00
_cell.angle_gamma   90.00
#
_symmetry.space_group_name_H-M   'P 1'
#
loop_
_entity.id
_entity.type
_entity.pdbx_description
1 polymer ?
#
loop_
_entity_poly.entity_id
_entity_poly.type
_entity_poly.pdbx_seq_one_letter_code
_entity_poly.pdbx_strand_id
1 'polypeptide(L)'
;QTQKNISIIENPFDAPTYNIPEKPVTFTEGASYSLIILAGLGIAAAVAYGVFKELIFEPKEYQIYWKALQRIQNDSRVRMPIGTPVTGYGSESRNRAARQRIPKIIVNFHIRGPNGAGKVYAEMFRDKVDREWKFMYLIVEVTSPSPAQLMLESYVPA
;
A
#
# COMPACT_ATOMS: atom_id res chain seq x y z
N GLN A 1 27.14 64.04 8.54
CA GLN A 1 26.61 63.54 7.25
C GLN A 1 25.68 62.39 7.62
N THR A 2 24.36 62.38 7.44
CA THR A 2 23.44 63.22 6.68
C THR A 2 22.04 63.01 7.31
N GLN A 3 21.44 64.05 7.89
CA GLN A 3 20.02 64.00 8.30
C GLN A 3 19.16 64.11 7.04
N LYS A 4 18.28 63.12 6.80
CA LYS A 4 17.32 63.15 5.71
C LYS A 4 16.05 63.86 6.21
N ASN A 5 16.00 65.17 5.99
CA ASN A 5 14.78 65.97 6.19
C ASN A 5 13.71 65.51 5.19
N ILE A 6 12.60 64.99 5.70
CA ILE A 6 11.42 64.62 4.92
C ILE A 6 10.47 65.81 5.04
N SER A 7 10.40 66.63 4.01
CA SER A 7 9.49 67.78 3.96
C SER A 7 8.05 67.29 3.94
N ILE A 8 7.30 67.61 5.00
CA ILE A 8 5.86 67.46 5.08
C ILE A 8 5.26 68.46 4.09
N ILE A 9 4.72 67.96 2.98
CA ILE A 9 3.91 68.75 2.05
C ILE A 9 2.47 68.62 2.54
N GLU A 10 1.92 69.69 3.12
CA GLU A 10 0.51 69.81 3.48
C GLU A 10 -0.37 69.74 2.22
N ASN A 11 -1.28 68.76 2.18
CA ASN A 11 -2.36 68.72 1.20
C ASN A 11 -3.56 69.51 1.77
N PRO A 12 -4.15 70.48 1.02
CA PRO A 12 -5.13 71.42 1.56
C PRO A 12 -6.58 70.86 1.66
N PHE A 13 -6.77 69.55 1.66
CA PHE A 13 -8.09 68.92 1.79
C PHE A 13 -8.05 67.76 2.79
N ASP A 14 -7.82 68.07 4.06
CA ASP A 14 -8.01 67.12 5.17
C ASP A 14 -9.49 67.09 5.57
N ALA A 15 -10.19 66.03 5.15
CA ALA A 15 -11.47 65.68 5.74
C ALA A 15 -11.23 65.16 7.18
N PRO A 16 -11.97 65.63 8.21
CA PRO A 16 -11.71 65.29 9.61
C PRO A 16 -12.00 63.82 9.98
N THR A 17 -12.30 62.98 8.99
CA THR A 17 -12.60 61.55 9.18
C THR A 17 -11.34 60.67 9.22
N TYR A 18 -10.15 61.21 8.93
CA TYR A 18 -8.93 60.40 8.84
C TYR A 18 -8.29 60.04 10.19
N ASN A 19 -8.72 60.65 11.30
CA ASN A 19 -8.07 60.48 12.61
C ASN A 19 -8.79 59.51 13.55
N ILE A 20 -9.59 58.59 13.03
CA ILE A 20 -10.09 57.46 13.83
C ILE A 20 -8.89 56.53 14.03
N PRO A 21 -8.41 56.33 15.27
CA PRO A 21 -7.35 55.36 15.51
C PRO A 21 -7.89 53.98 15.13
N GLU A 22 -7.46 53.45 13.98
CA GLU A 22 -7.68 52.06 13.66
C GLU A 22 -6.96 51.25 14.73
N LYS A 23 -7.74 50.53 15.56
CA LYS A 23 -7.18 49.62 16.56
C LYS A 23 -6.21 48.71 15.78
N PRO A 24 -4.89 48.71 16.10
CA PRO A 24 -3.98 47.81 15.42
C PRO A 24 -4.52 46.41 15.66
N VAL A 25 -4.87 45.68 14.60
CA VAL A 25 -5.25 44.28 14.70
C VAL A 25 -4.05 43.57 15.30
N THR A 26 -4.10 43.36 16.62
CA THR A 26 -2.95 42.85 17.36
C THR A 26 -2.68 41.47 16.78
N PHE A 27 -1.43 41.21 16.40
CA PHE A 27 -1.02 39.95 15.76
C PHE A 27 -1.50 38.70 16.55
N THR A 28 -1.73 38.87 17.86
CA THR A 28 -2.32 37.88 18.77
C THR A 28 -3.78 37.52 18.47
N GLU A 29 -4.61 38.46 18.00
CA GLU A 29 -6.00 38.21 17.57
C GLU A 29 -6.04 37.36 16.27
N GLY A 30 -5.10 37.57 15.34
CA GLY A 30 -4.99 36.78 14.10
C GLY A 30 -4.26 35.43 14.24
N ALA A 31 -3.24 35.35 15.09
CA ALA A 31 -2.44 34.13 15.26
C ALA A 31 -3.12 33.03 16.11
N SER A 32 -4.11 33.38 16.93
CA SER A 32 -4.80 32.44 17.83
C SER A 32 -5.54 31.32 17.09
N TYR A 33 -6.16 31.63 15.95
CA TYR A 33 -6.87 30.64 15.13
C TYR A 33 -5.94 29.65 14.43
N SER A 34 -4.70 30.06 14.13
CA SER A 34 -3.73 29.21 13.42
C SER A 34 -3.37 27.94 14.21
N LEU A 35 -3.33 28.03 15.54
CA LEU A 35 -3.01 26.89 16.41
C LEU A 35 -4.11 25.82 16.38
N ILE A 36 -5.38 26.23 16.37
CA ILE A 36 -6.52 25.32 16.26
C ILE A 36 -6.57 24.68 14.88
N ILE A 37 -6.28 25.44 13.82
CA ILE A 37 -6.20 24.94 12.44
C ILE A 37 -5.09 23.88 12.33
N LEU A 38 -3.91 24.13 12.89
CA LEU A 38 -2.79 23.18 12.90
C LEU A 38 -3.13 21.91 13.70
N ALA A 39 -3.79 22.05 14.86
CA ALA A 39 -4.25 20.91 15.64
C ALA A 39 -5.26 20.05 14.86
N GLY A 40 -6.23 20.69 14.21
CA GLY A 40 -7.21 20.00 13.36
C GLY A 40 -6.57 19.28 12.17
N LEU A 41 -5.61 19.92 11.49
CA LEU A 41 -4.83 19.30 10.41
C LEU A 41 -3.99 18.12 10.90
N GLY A 42 -3.39 18.22 12.09
CA GLY A 42 -2.63 17.13 12.69
C GLY A 42 -3.50 15.89 12.96
N ILE A 43 -4.68 16.08 13.52
CA ILE A 43 -5.65 14.99 13.75
C ILE A 43 -6.10 14.39 12.42
N ALA A 44 -6.46 15.23 11.44
CA ALA A 44 -6.87 14.78 10.12
C ALA A 44 -5.77 13.97 9.41
N ALA A 45 -4.52 14.42 9.47
CA ALA A 45 -3.37 13.71 8.91
C ALA A 45 -3.13 12.35 9.60
N ALA A 46 -3.27 12.28 10.91
CA ALA A 46 -3.12 11.02 11.66
C ALA A 46 -4.19 9.99 11.29
N VAL A 47 -5.46 10.42 11.18
CA VAL A 47 -6.56 9.56 10.74
C VAL A 47 -6.36 9.12 9.29
N ALA A 48 -6.02 10.05 8.41
CA ALA A 48 -5.73 9.75 7.00
C ALA A 48 -4.59 8.73 6.87
N TYR A 49 -3.50 8.90 7.62
CA TYR A 49 -2.41 7.93 7.66
C TYR A 49 -2.87 6.55 8.17
N GLY A 50 -3.72 6.53 9.20
CA GLY A 50 -4.33 5.32 9.75
C GLY A 50 -5.16 4.52 8.75
N VAL A 51 -5.96 5.21 7.94
CA VAL A 51 -6.76 4.59 6.88
C VAL A 51 -5.88 4.18 5.70
N PHE A 52 -4.95 5.06 5.26
CA PHE A 52 -4.08 4.78 4.12
C PHE A 52 -3.16 3.57 4.36
N LYS A 53 -2.60 3.41 5.57
CA LYS A 53 -1.78 2.23 5.88
C LYS A 53 -2.60 0.94 5.80
N GLU A 54 -3.84 0.92 6.23
CA GLU A 54 -4.66 -0.29 6.15
C GLU A 54 -5.10 -0.56 4.71
N LEU A 55 -5.48 0.48 3.98
CA LEU A 55 -6.03 0.35 2.63
C LEU A 55 -4.95 0.02 1.57
N ILE A 56 -3.75 0.61 1.68
CA ILE A 56 -2.67 0.36 0.70
C ILE A 56 -1.88 -0.91 1.03
N PHE A 57 -1.72 -1.27 2.31
CA PHE A 57 -0.93 -2.45 2.68
C PHE A 57 -1.73 -3.77 2.70
N GLU A 58 -2.97 -3.80 2.20
CA GLU A 58 -3.78 -5.02 2.12
C GLU A 58 -4.45 -5.17 0.74
N PRO A 59 -3.87 -5.99 -0.15
CA PRO A 59 -4.28 -7.40 -0.23
C PRO A 59 -3.08 -8.35 -0.33
N LYS A 60 -2.75 -8.99 0.80
CA LYS A 60 -1.61 -9.92 0.94
C LYS A 60 -1.69 -11.13 0.00
N GLU A 61 -2.90 -11.56 -0.34
CA GLU A 61 -3.16 -12.69 -1.24
C GLU A 61 -2.61 -12.46 -2.65
N TYR A 62 -2.71 -11.23 -3.18
CA TYR A 62 -2.25 -10.91 -4.53
C TYR A 62 -0.72 -10.96 -4.67
N GLN A 63 0.00 -10.45 -3.66
CA GLN A 63 1.47 -10.51 -3.65
C GLN A 63 1.98 -11.95 -3.63
N ILE A 64 1.32 -12.81 -2.86
CA ILE A 64 1.64 -14.24 -2.77
C ILE A 64 1.36 -14.96 -4.08
N TYR A 65 0.20 -14.69 -4.68
CA TYR A 65 -0.16 -15.23 -5.99
C TYR A 65 0.90 -14.91 -7.04
N TRP A 66 1.30 -13.64 -7.13
CA TRP A 66 2.30 -13.20 -8.09
C TRP A 66 3.66 -13.84 -7.85
N LYS A 67 4.13 -13.91 -6.59
CA LYS A 67 5.36 -14.61 -6.24
C LYS A 67 5.32 -16.10 -6.62
N ALA A 68 4.22 -16.79 -6.32
CA ALA A 68 4.03 -18.20 -6.65
C ALA A 68 4.03 -18.43 -8.18
N LEU A 69 3.30 -17.59 -8.92
CA LEU A 69 3.23 -17.66 -10.37
C LEU A 69 4.61 -17.44 -11.02
N GLN A 70 5.34 -16.42 -10.60
CA GLN A 70 6.69 -16.17 -11.09
C GLN A 70 7.64 -17.34 -10.77
N ARG A 71 7.55 -17.89 -9.55
CA ARG A 71 8.38 -19.04 -9.16
C ARG A 71 8.11 -20.26 -10.03
N ILE A 72 6.85 -20.50 -10.39
CA ILE A 72 6.41 -21.59 -11.26
C ILE A 72 6.85 -21.37 -12.71
N GLN A 73 6.71 -20.15 -13.23
CA GLN A 73 7.13 -19.79 -14.59
C GLN A 73 8.63 -20.03 -14.82
N ASN A 74 9.43 -19.84 -13.77
CA ASN A 74 10.88 -20.04 -13.80
C ASN A 74 11.30 -21.49 -13.51
N ASP A 75 10.40 -22.36 -13.06
CA ASP A 75 10.73 -23.75 -12.73
C ASP A 75 10.64 -24.67 -13.95
N SER A 76 11.76 -25.34 -14.27
CA SER A 76 11.82 -26.27 -15.40
C SER A 76 10.90 -27.48 -15.22
N ARG A 77 10.65 -27.92 -13.97
CA ARG A 77 9.80 -29.08 -13.67
C ARG A 77 8.35 -28.85 -14.07
N VAL A 78 7.89 -27.60 -14.02
CA VAL A 78 6.53 -27.22 -14.44
C VAL A 78 6.50 -26.82 -15.90
N ARG A 79 7.55 -26.16 -16.39
CA ARG A 79 7.65 -25.71 -17.78
C ARG A 79 7.64 -26.84 -18.79
N MET A 80 8.30 -27.96 -18.49
CA MET A 80 8.36 -29.12 -19.38
C MET A 80 6.96 -29.73 -19.66
N PRO A 81 6.13 -30.06 -18.64
CA PRO A 81 4.81 -30.63 -18.88
C PRO A 81 3.75 -29.62 -19.38
N ILE A 82 3.77 -28.38 -18.90
CA ILE A 82 2.70 -27.39 -19.19
C ILE A 82 3.02 -26.52 -20.43
N GLY A 83 4.29 -26.32 -20.73
CA GLY A 83 4.78 -25.47 -21.82
C GLY A 83 4.87 -23.98 -21.46
N THR A 84 5.49 -23.19 -22.35
CA THR A 84 5.60 -21.72 -22.23
C THR A 84 4.78 -21.03 -23.33
N PRO A 85 4.02 -19.97 -23.02
CA PRO A 85 3.92 -19.28 -21.72
C PRO A 85 2.97 -19.97 -20.73
N VAL A 86 3.27 -19.87 -19.42
CA VAL A 86 2.38 -20.33 -18.34
C VAL A 86 1.58 -19.14 -17.82
N THR A 87 0.25 -19.19 -17.98
CA THR A 87 -0.68 -18.20 -17.42
C THR A 87 -1.38 -18.76 -16.19
N GLY A 88 -1.53 -17.92 -15.16
CA GLY A 88 -2.31 -18.26 -13.97
C GLY A 88 -3.65 -17.54 -14.00
N TYR A 89 -4.70 -18.21 -13.53
CA TYR A 89 -6.02 -17.63 -13.31
C TYR A 89 -6.56 -18.03 -11.94
N GLY A 90 -7.29 -17.12 -11.30
CA GLY A 90 -7.72 -17.28 -9.92
C GLY A 90 -8.58 -18.52 -9.69
N SER A 91 -8.38 -19.19 -8.55
CA SER A 91 -9.45 -20.00 -7.97
C SER A 91 -10.24 -19.13 -7.00
N GLU A 92 -11.55 -19.25 -7.03
CA GLU A 92 -12.42 -18.42 -6.21
C GLU A 92 -12.40 -18.90 -4.76
N SER A 93 -11.44 -18.43 -3.97
CA SER A 93 -11.47 -18.64 -2.52
C SER A 93 -12.57 -17.75 -1.91
N ARG A 94 -13.79 -18.30 -1.81
CA ARG A 94 -14.97 -17.63 -1.24
C ARG A 94 -14.93 -17.46 0.28
N ASN A 95 -13.87 -17.90 0.95
CA ASN A 95 -13.90 -18.12 2.38
C ASN A 95 -13.49 -16.87 3.20
N ARG A 96 -14.45 -15.95 3.39
CA ARG A 96 -14.29 -14.73 4.21
C ARG A 96 -13.87 -15.01 5.66
N ALA A 97 -14.17 -16.21 6.20
CA ALA A 97 -13.87 -16.60 7.58
C ALA A 97 -12.41 -17.03 7.82
N ALA A 98 -11.69 -17.50 6.78
CA ALA A 98 -10.28 -17.90 6.90
C ALA A 98 -9.33 -16.69 7.08
N ARG A 99 -9.83 -15.47 6.86
CA ARG A 99 -9.08 -14.21 7.02
C ARG A 99 -8.79 -13.85 8.48
N GLN A 100 -9.47 -14.49 9.45
CA GLN A 100 -9.56 -13.89 10.77
C GLN A 100 -8.48 -14.29 11.78
N ARG A 101 -7.67 -15.35 11.63
CA ARG A 101 -6.73 -15.69 12.73
C ARG A 101 -5.64 -16.73 12.43
N ILE A 102 -4.91 -16.63 11.32
CA ILE A 102 -3.71 -17.45 11.11
C ILE A 102 -2.61 -16.59 10.47
N PRO A 103 -1.34 -16.61 10.94
CA PRO A 103 -0.23 -15.90 10.29
C PRO A 103 0.16 -16.47 8.91
N LYS A 104 -0.66 -17.37 8.38
CA LYS A 104 -0.40 -18.21 7.22
C LYS A 104 -1.45 -17.90 6.17
N ILE A 105 -1.01 -17.68 4.95
CA ILE A 105 -1.89 -17.36 3.83
C ILE A 105 -1.84 -18.51 2.84
N ILE A 106 -3.01 -19.03 2.49
CA ILE A 106 -3.18 -20.12 1.54
C ILE A 106 -3.81 -19.54 0.29
N VAL A 107 -3.13 -19.70 -0.85
CA VAL A 107 -3.61 -19.27 -2.15
C VAL A 107 -3.63 -20.49 -3.08
N ASN A 108 -4.82 -20.79 -3.58
CA ASN A 108 -5.01 -21.80 -4.60
C ASN A 108 -5.35 -21.10 -5.92
N PHE A 109 -4.78 -21.56 -7.02
CA PHE A 109 -5.08 -21.01 -8.34
C PHE A 109 -4.85 -22.05 -9.44
N HIS A 110 -5.37 -21.78 -10.62
CA HIS A 110 -5.20 -22.64 -11.78
C HIS A 110 -4.13 -22.07 -12.69
N ILE A 111 -3.37 -22.94 -13.35
CA ILE A 111 -2.39 -22.58 -14.36
C ILE A 111 -2.71 -23.27 -15.67
N ARG A 112 -2.42 -22.60 -16.78
CA ARG A 112 -2.60 -23.11 -18.13
C ARG A 112 -1.40 -22.74 -18.99
N GLY A 113 -1.01 -23.65 -19.85
CA GLY A 113 -0.03 -23.41 -20.90
C GLY A 113 -0.43 -24.10 -22.19
N PRO A 114 0.42 -24.06 -23.22
CA PRO A 114 0.14 -24.68 -24.52
C PRO A 114 -0.05 -26.20 -24.45
N ASN A 115 0.69 -26.88 -23.58
CA ASN A 115 0.74 -28.34 -23.53
C ASN A 115 -0.15 -28.93 -22.43
N GLY A 116 -0.66 -28.11 -21.52
CA GLY A 116 -1.32 -28.62 -20.33
C GLY A 116 -1.96 -27.58 -19.43
N ALA A 117 -2.61 -28.08 -18.38
CA ALA A 117 -3.21 -27.29 -17.32
C ALA A 117 -2.99 -27.96 -15.97
N GLY A 118 -3.04 -27.17 -14.90
CA GLY A 118 -2.86 -27.66 -13.55
C GLY A 118 -3.45 -26.75 -12.49
N LYS A 119 -3.39 -27.22 -11.25
CA LYS A 119 -3.75 -26.50 -10.04
C LYS A 119 -2.51 -26.26 -9.20
N VAL A 120 -2.48 -25.13 -8.52
CA VAL A 120 -1.39 -24.73 -7.64
C VAL A 120 -1.96 -24.51 -6.26
N TYR A 121 -1.29 -25.07 -5.27
CA TYR A 121 -1.52 -24.86 -3.86
C TYR A 121 -0.27 -24.18 -3.29
N ALA A 122 -0.39 -22.89 -2.96
CA ALA A 122 0.70 -22.10 -2.42
C ALA A 122 0.37 -21.67 -1.01
N GLU A 123 1.30 -21.93 -0.08
CA GLU A 123 1.14 -21.60 1.31
C GLU A 123 2.29 -20.72 1.80
N MET A 124 1.95 -19.45 2.02
CA MET A 124 2.73 -18.31 2.51
C MET A 124 2.89 -18.26 4.03
N PHE A 125 4.10 -18.07 4.59
CA PHE A 125 4.23 -17.46 5.92
C PHE A 125 5.10 -16.21 5.86
N ARG A 126 4.83 -15.27 6.77
CA ARG A 126 5.63 -14.06 6.91
C ARG A 126 6.71 -14.30 7.96
N ASP A 127 7.97 -14.17 7.55
CA ASP A 127 9.08 -14.26 8.48
C ASP A 127 9.03 -13.06 9.46
N LYS A 128 9.31 -13.32 10.74
CA LYS A 128 9.35 -12.28 11.78
C LYS A 128 10.61 -11.42 11.66
N VAL A 129 11.69 -11.99 11.13
CA VAL A 129 13.01 -11.32 11.02
C VAL A 129 13.06 -10.48 9.76
N ASP A 130 12.93 -11.11 8.59
CA ASP A 130 13.08 -10.44 7.29
C ASP A 130 11.82 -9.68 6.87
N ARG A 131 10.69 -9.92 7.54
CA ARG A 131 9.35 -9.41 7.17
C ARG A 131 8.89 -9.79 5.76
N GLU A 132 9.64 -10.66 5.09
CA GLU A 132 9.34 -11.19 3.77
C GLU A 132 8.42 -12.41 3.83
N TRP A 133 7.66 -12.60 2.76
CA TRP A 133 6.89 -13.81 2.52
C TRP A 133 7.80 -14.91 1.99
N LYS A 134 7.89 -16.02 2.74
CA LYS A 134 8.62 -17.24 2.37
C LYS A 134 7.63 -18.40 2.20
N PHE A 135 7.88 -19.27 1.22
CA PHE A 135 7.03 -20.43 0.96
C PHE A 135 7.17 -21.45 2.09
N MET A 136 6.03 -21.85 2.65
CA MET A 136 5.94 -23.02 3.52
C MET A 136 5.75 -24.27 2.67
N TYR A 137 4.78 -24.24 1.76
CA TYR A 137 4.59 -25.25 0.72
C TYR A 137 4.25 -24.59 -0.62
N LEU A 138 4.82 -25.11 -1.70
CA LEU A 138 4.42 -24.77 -3.06
C LEU A 138 4.25 -26.07 -3.85
N ILE A 139 3.00 -26.43 -4.13
CA ILE A 139 2.64 -27.69 -4.77
C ILE A 139 1.90 -27.38 -6.07
N VAL A 140 2.31 -28.03 -7.15
CA VAL A 140 1.69 -27.93 -8.47
C VAL A 140 1.16 -29.31 -8.86
N GLU A 141 -0.13 -29.41 -9.06
CA GLU A 141 -0.82 -30.58 -9.56
C GLU A 141 -1.11 -30.38 -11.05
N VAL A 142 -0.34 -31.04 -11.90
CA VAL A 142 -0.57 -31.07 -13.35
C VAL A 142 -1.76 -31.99 -13.61
N THR A 143 -2.78 -31.49 -14.28
CA THR A 143 -3.99 -32.25 -14.64
C THR A 143 -3.89 -32.82 -16.05
N SER A 144 -3.31 -32.06 -16.98
CA SER A 144 -3.03 -32.48 -18.36
C SER A 144 -1.63 -32.04 -18.76
N PRO A 145 -0.89 -32.82 -19.58
CA PRO A 145 -1.32 -34.01 -20.33
C PRO A 145 -1.29 -35.33 -19.54
N SER A 146 -0.47 -35.45 -18.49
CA SER A 146 -0.46 -36.57 -17.56
C SER A 146 -0.60 -36.07 -16.12
N PRO A 147 -1.43 -36.71 -15.28
CA PRO A 147 -1.55 -36.32 -13.88
C PRO A 147 -0.23 -36.49 -13.14
N ALA A 148 0.30 -35.39 -12.59
CA ALA A 148 1.54 -35.42 -11.81
C ALA A 148 1.50 -34.35 -10.71
N GLN A 149 1.99 -34.68 -9.51
CA GLN A 149 2.11 -33.73 -8.41
C GLN A 149 3.58 -33.36 -8.20
N LEU A 150 3.89 -32.07 -8.25
CA LEU A 150 5.23 -31.52 -8.11
C LEU A 150 5.27 -30.62 -6.89
N MET A 151 6.06 -30.99 -5.88
CA MET A 151 6.36 -30.11 -4.76
C MET A 151 7.63 -29.31 -5.09
N LEU A 152 7.49 -28.00 -5.21
CA LEU A 152 8.57 -27.09 -5.60
C LEU A 152 9.36 -26.58 -4.39
N GLU A 153 8.65 -26.25 -3.31
CA GLU A 153 9.25 -25.76 -2.07
C GLU A 153 8.53 -26.36 -0.87
N SER A 154 9.31 -26.75 0.13
CA SER A 154 8.84 -27.20 1.43
C SER A 154 9.77 -26.66 2.51
N TYR A 155 9.25 -25.83 3.40
CA TYR A 155 9.97 -25.31 4.55
C TYR A 155 9.15 -25.54 5.80
N VAL A 156 9.77 -26.11 6.83
CA VAL A 156 9.15 -26.26 8.16
C VAL A 156 9.81 -25.22 9.06
N PRO A 157 9.08 -24.18 9.51
CA PRO A 157 9.63 -23.25 10.49
C PRO A 157 9.92 -24.02 11.79
N ALA A 158 11.15 -23.87 12.29
CA ALA A 158 11.58 -24.43 13.57
C ALA A 158 10.95 -23.71 14.76
#